data_AF-A0AAD4GLI3-F1
#
_entry.id   AF-A0AAD4GLI3-F1
#
_cell.length_a   1.000
_cell.length_b   1.000
_cell.length_c   1.000
_cell.angle_alpha   90.00
_cell.angle_beta   90.00
_cell.angle_gamma   90.00
#
_symmetry.space_group_name_H-M   'P 1'
#
loop_
_entity.id
_entity.type
_entity.pdbx_description
1 polymer ?
#
loop_
_entity_poly.entity_id
_entity_poly.type
_entity_poly.pdbx_seq_one_letter_code
_entity_poly.pdbx_strand_id
1 'polypeptide(L)'
;YKFRQASDFWYLTGFEEPDAAVILEKTSTSRGHRMTLFSSGKDSHKEKWDGARTSFNDASSMFKADDAQSIQSFPNQLKSLASIYSNIYFDASNSSKRSPRTAKSLLRYLSSPVQPRSEYDTIVESLSASRRHDLAPHVAKLRAIKSEREQQVPTPPLAMRSFANRVKPNGFNLHTKDLERVCSI
;
A
#
# COMPACT_ATOMS: atom_id res chain seq x y z
N TYR A 1 2.01 -17.24 0.03
CA TYR A 1 0.87 -16.36 0.39
C TYR A 1 0.58 -15.48 -0.82
N LYS A 2 -0.69 -15.18 -1.15
CA LYS A 2 -1.01 -14.28 -2.27
C LYS A 2 -0.63 -12.86 -1.88
N PHE A 3 0.12 -12.16 -2.73
CA PHE A 3 0.46 -10.76 -2.47
C PHE A 3 -0.81 -9.92 -2.30
N ARG A 4 -0.80 -9.02 -1.32
CA ARG A 4 -1.84 -8.02 -1.09
C ARG A 4 -1.17 -6.73 -0.69
N GLN A 5 -1.41 -5.70 -1.49
CA GLN A 5 -0.85 -4.38 -1.26
C GLN A 5 -1.48 -3.68 -0.04
N ALA A 6 -0.72 -2.75 0.57
CA ALA A 6 -1.24 -1.85 1.59
C ALA A 6 -2.45 -1.06 1.05
N SER A 7 -3.54 -1.02 1.82
CA SER A 7 -4.81 -0.49 1.31
C SER A 7 -4.79 1.01 1.01
N ASP A 8 -4.03 1.80 1.77
CA ASP A 8 -3.88 3.24 1.51
C ASP A 8 -3.03 3.51 0.28
N PHE A 9 -1.95 2.74 0.08
CA PHE A 9 -1.14 2.80 -1.12
C PHE A 9 -1.97 2.45 -2.36
N TRP A 10 -2.72 1.34 -2.32
CA TRP A 10 -3.58 0.92 -3.42
C TRP A 10 -4.71 1.92 -3.70
N TYR A 11 -5.27 2.55 -2.66
CA TYR A 11 -6.30 3.59 -2.84
C TYR A 11 -5.75 4.84 -3.56
N LEU A 12 -4.51 5.25 -3.26
CA LEU A 12 -3.90 6.43 -3.86
C LEU A 12 -3.35 6.19 -5.27
N THR A 13 -2.81 5.00 -5.55
CA THR A 13 -2.09 4.73 -6.80
C THR A 13 -2.77 3.70 -7.70
N GLY A 14 -3.50 2.74 -7.13
CA GLY A 14 -3.96 1.54 -7.84
C GLY A 14 -2.84 0.54 -8.19
N PHE A 15 -1.60 0.77 -7.76
CA PHE A 15 -0.44 -0.05 -8.11
C PHE A 15 -0.37 -1.30 -7.23
N GLU A 16 -0.32 -2.50 -7.83
CA GLU A 16 -0.41 -3.79 -7.13
C GLU A 16 0.84 -4.66 -7.34
N GLU A 17 2.03 -4.08 -7.16
CA GLU A 17 3.30 -4.84 -7.14
C GLU A 17 4.04 -4.67 -5.80
N PRO A 18 4.84 -5.67 -5.39
CA PRO A 18 5.74 -5.54 -4.24
C PRO A 18 6.87 -4.56 -4.52
N ASP A 19 7.60 -4.17 -3.45
CA ASP A 19 8.77 -3.29 -3.53
C ASP A 19 8.50 -1.98 -4.27
N ALA A 20 7.40 -1.33 -3.88
CA ALA A 20 6.89 -0.12 -4.48
C ALA A 20 6.75 1.00 -3.45
N ALA A 21 7.00 2.24 -3.87
CA ALA A 21 6.79 3.43 -3.07
C ALA A 21 6.23 4.55 -3.95
N VAL A 22 5.60 5.55 -3.34
CA VAL A 22 5.10 6.72 -4.05
C VAL A 22 5.43 7.98 -3.26
N ILE A 23 5.84 9.02 -3.96
CA ILE A 23 5.99 10.37 -3.39
C ILE A 23 4.98 11.28 -4.08
N LEU A 24 4.18 11.96 -3.27
CA LEU A 24 3.23 12.97 -3.71
C LEU A 24 3.71 14.35 -3.22
N GLU A 25 4.15 15.17 -4.16
CA GLU A 25 4.62 16.53 -3.91
C GLU A 25 3.51 17.52 -4.21
N LYS A 26 3.28 18.49 -3.31
CA LYS A 26 2.35 19.58 -3.58
C LYS A 26 3.04 20.62 -4.47
N THR A 27 2.46 20.89 -5.63
CA THR A 27 3.02 21.78 -6.65
C THR A 27 1.95 22.72 -7.18
N SER A 28 2.32 23.91 -7.65
CA SER A 28 1.42 24.89 -8.27
C SER A 28 0.97 24.52 -9.70
N THR A 29 1.08 23.25 -10.11
CA THR A 29 0.61 22.78 -11.42
C THR A 29 -0.91 22.76 -11.48
N SER A 30 -1.49 22.65 -12.68
CA SER A 30 -2.95 22.56 -12.85
C SER A 30 -3.58 21.40 -12.06
N ARG A 31 -2.86 20.29 -11.89
CA ARG A 31 -3.30 19.15 -11.06
C ARG A 31 -3.08 19.36 -9.56
N GLY A 32 -2.33 20.38 -9.15
CA GLY A 32 -2.00 20.71 -7.76
C GLY A 32 -0.96 19.81 -7.10
N HIS A 33 -0.48 18.78 -7.80
CA HIS A 33 0.51 17.84 -7.27
C HIS A 33 1.34 17.18 -8.38
N ARG A 34 2.53 16.71 -7.99
CA ARG A 34 3.40 15.84 -8.77
C ARG A 34 3.49 14.48 -8.08
N MET A 35 3.32 13.41 -8.84
CA MET A 35 3.38 12.02 -8.40
C MET A 35 4.58 11.34 -9.02
N THR A 36 5.50 10.87 -8.18
CA THR A 36 6.61 10.00 -8.58
C THR A 36 6.41 8.61 -8.00
N LEU A 37 6.32 7.62 -8.88
CA LEU A 37 6.15 6.21 -8.52
C LEU A 37 7.50 5.49 -8.56
N PHE A 38 7.77 4.67 -7.55
CA PHE A 38 9.00 3.89 -7.47
C PHE A 38 8.63 2.41 -7.49
N SER A 39 9.30 1.64 -8.34
CA SER A 39 9.11 0.19 -8.43
C SER A 39 10.43 -0.52 -8.72
N SER A 40 10.45 -1.85 -8.65
CA SER A 40 11.63 -2.62 -9.09
C SER A 40 11.87 -2.56 -10.60
N GLY A 41 10.87 -2.17 -11.38
CA GLY A 41 10.92 -2.18 -12.84
C GLY A 41 10.92 -3.59 -13.45
N LYS A 42 11.16 -3.61 -14.75
CA LYS A 42 11.16 -4.83 -15.57
C LYS A 42 12.55 -5.47 -15.60
N ASP A 43 12.64 -6.73 -15.17
CA ASP A 43 13.87 -7.53 -15.20
C ASP A 43 13.57 -8.92 -15.78
N SER A 44 14.08 -9.17 -17.00
CA SER A 44 13.80 -10.39 -17.77
C SER A 44 14.25 -11.67 -17.07
N HIS A 45 15.21 -11.61 -16.15
CA HIS A 45 15.65 -12.77 -15.39
C HIS A 45 14.68 -13.09 -14.26
N LYS A 46 14.18 -12.06 -13.56
CA LYS A 46 13.19 -12.21 -12.47
C LYS A 46 11.80 -12.52 -12.99
N GLU A 47 11.41 -11.97 -14.14
CA GLU A 47 10.08 -12.19 -14.73
C GLU A 47 9.80 -13.67 -15.05
N LYS A 48 10.85 -14.47 -15.32
CA LYS A 48 10.71 -15.92 -15.54
C LYS A 48 10.14 -16.65 -14.31
N TRP A 49 10.37 -16.12 -13.11
CA TRP A 49 10.01 -16.75 -11.84
C TRP A 49 8.87 -16.02 -11.14
N ASP A 50 8.92 -14.69 -11.11
CA ASP A 50 7.96 -13.85 -10.38
C ASP A 50 6.75 -13.45 -11.24
N GLY A 51 6.81 -13.69 -12.56
CA GLY A 51 5.83 -13.19 -13.52
C GLY A 51 6.16 -11.80 -14.07
N ALA A 52 5.34 -11.33 -15.02
CA ALA A 52 5.53 -10.05 -15.69
C ALA A 52 5.47 -8.89 -14.69
N ARG A 53 6.37 -7.91 -14.85
CA ARG A 53 6.41 -6.69 -14.03
C ARG A 53 6.21 -5.45 -14.89
N THR A 54 5.62 -4.41 -14.29
CA THR A 54 5.36 -3.15 -14.96
C THR A 54 6.67 -2.42 -15.22
N SER A 55 6.91 -2.05 -16.49
CA SER A 55 8.06 -1.21 -16.83
C SER A 55 7.87 0.22 -16.32
N PHE A 56 8.94 1.00 -16.13
CA PHE A 56 8.81 2.38 -15.66
C PHE A 56 7.95 3.25 -16.61
N ASN A 57 8.05 3.01 -17.93
CA ASN A 57 7.25 3.74 -18.91
C ASN A 57 5.76 3.39 -18.82
N ASP A 58 5.44 2.10 -18.66
CA ASP A 58 4.06 1.64 -18.47
C ASP A 58 3.50 2.16 -17.15
N ALA A 59 4.34 2.20 -16.11
CA ALA A 59 3.98 2.73 -14.80
C ALA A 59 3.54 4.20 -14.89
N SER A 60 4.30 5.03 -15.60
CA SER A 60 3.92 6.43 -15.84
C SER A 60 2.64 6.57 -16.67
N SER A 61 2.51 5.79 -17.75
CA SER A 61 1.39 5.90 -18.69
C SER A 61 0.05 5.41 -18.10
N MET A 62 0.08 4.26 -17.43
CA MET A 62 -1.10 3.59 -16.88
C MET A 62 -1.58 4.23 -15.59
N PHE A 63 -0.66 4.51 -14.65
CA PHE A 63 -1.00 5.05 -13.34
C PHE A 63 -0.99 6.58 -13.30
N LYS A 64 -0.73 7.24 -14.45
CA LYS A 64 -0.69 8.72 -14.58
C LYS A 64 0.30 9.38 -13.61
N ALA A 65 1.38 8.67 -13.27
CA ALA A 65 2.51 9.25 -12.57
C ALA A 65 3.24 10.23 -13.50
N ASP A 66 3.73 11.35 -12.96
CA ASP A 66 4.55 12.29 -13.73
C ASP A 66 5.94 11.73 -13.98
N ASP A 67 6.41 10.86 -13.08
CA ASP A 67 7.70 10.19 -13.18
C ASP A 67 7.65 8.80 -12.54
N ALA A 68 8.44 7.88 -13.07
CA ALA A 68 8.56 6.51 -12.56
C ALA A 68 10.02 6.08 -12.53
N GLN A 69 10.49 5.64 -11.37
CA GLN A 69 11.90 5.34 -11.13
C GLN A 69 12.11 4.02 -10.38
N SER A 70 13.38 3.60 -10.30
CA SER A 70 13.77 2.43 -9.52
C SER A 70 13.56 2.66 -8.01
N ILE A 71 13.04 1.67 -7.31
CA ILE A 71 12.92 1.68 -5.84
C ILE A 71 14.25 1.95 -5.12
N GLN A 72 15.38 1.68 -5.77
CA GLN A 72 16.71 1.98 -5.22
C GLN A 72 17.01 3.49 -5.14
N SER A 73 16.40 4.33 -5.98
CA SER A 73 16.60 5.79 -5.93
C SER A 73 15.74 6.46 -4.85
N PHE A 74 14.74 5.75 -4.31
CA PHE A 74 13.77 6.29 -3.36
C PHE A 74 14.40 6.95 -2.12
N PRO A 75 15.37 6.33 -1.40
CA PRO A 75 15.95 6.96 -0.21
C PRO A 75 16.67 8.27 -0.52
N ASN A 76 17.39 8.32 -1.65
CA ASN A 76 18.12 9.51 -2.08
C ASN A 76 17.17 10.65 -2.45
N GLN A 77 16.09 10.35 -3.18
CA GLN A 77 15.09 11.33 -3.54
C GLN A 77 14.33 11.82 -2.30
N LEU A 78 13.93 10.92 -1.40
CA LEU A 78 13.29 11.28 -0.13
C LEU A 78 14.16 12.23 0.68
N LYS A 79 15.46 11.95 0.82
CA LYS A 79 16.41 12.83 1.53
C LYS A 79 16.48 14.22 0.92
N SER A 80 16.55 14.30 -0.41
CA SER A 80 16.56 15.57 -1.15
C SER A 80 15.30 16.38 -0.87
N LEU A 81 14.12 15.77 -1.04
CA LEU A 81 12.84 16.44 -0.86
C LEU A 81 12.58 16.82 0.61
N ALA A 82 13.02 16.00 1.55
CA ALA A 82 12.84 16.27 2.98
C ALA A 82 13.61 17.51 3.49
N SER A 83 14.63 17.95 2.73
CA SER A 83 15.34 19.21 2.97
C SER A 83 14.58 20.44 2.46
N ILE A 84 13.76 20.26 1.43
CA ILE A 84 13.04 21.35 0.73
C ILE A 84 11.70 21.61 1.40
N TYR A 85 10.98 20.54 1.77
CA TYR A 85 9.63 20.64 2.31
C TYR A 85 9.60 20.78 3.83
N SER A 86 8.69 21.65 4.30
CA SER A 86 8.48 21.90 5.72
C SER A 86 7.57 20.88 6.39
N ASN A 87 6.64 20.26 5.65
CA ASN A 87 5.69 19.28 6.18
C ASN A 87 5.77 17.99 5.38
N ILE A 88 5.95 16.87 6.07
CA ILE A 88 6.11 15.55 5.48
C ILE A 88 5.09 14.62 6.12
N TYR A 89 4.22 14.05 5.29
CA TYR A 89 3.14 13.16 5.71
C TYR A 89 3.54 11.72 5.41
N PHE A 90 3.62 10.90 6.44
CA PHE A 90 3.93 9.48 6.32
C PHE A 90 3.47 8.76 7.58
N ASP A 91 3.22 7.46 7.46
CA ASP A 91 2.91 6.65 8.63
C ASP A 91 4.21 6.04 9.17
N ALA A 92 4.72 6.60 10.26
CA ALA A 92 5.81 5.98 11.00
C ALA A 92 5.35 4.58 11.42
N SER A 93 6.12 3.54 11.08
CA SER A 93 5.75 2.19 11.47
C SER A 93 5.54 2.17 13.00
N ASN A 94 4.33 1.84 13.44
CA ASN A 94 3.98 1.73 14.85
C ASN A 94 4.62 0.48 15.49
N SER A 95 5.83 0.09 15.06
CA SER A 95 6.67 -0.91 15.73
C SER A 95 6.93 -0.52 17.20
N SER A 96 6.81 0.77 17.55
CA SER A 96 6.88 1.29 18.92
C SER A 96 5.56 1.21 19.72
N LYS A 97 4.39 0.99 19.10
CA LYS A 97 3.11 0.82 19.81
C LYS A 97 2.80 -0.63 20.21
N ARG A 98 3.74 -1.57 20.03
CA ARG A 98 3.77 -2.75 20.91
C ARG A 98 4.10 -2.22 22.30
N SER A 99 3.07 -1.90 23.08
CA SER A 99 3.16 -1.62 24.50
C SER A 99 4.18 -2.57 25.15
N PRO A 100 5.36 -2.11 25.59
CA PRO A 100 6.01 -2.82 26.67
C PRO A 100 5.16 -2.43 27.88
N ARG A 101 4.17 -3.26 28.21
CA ARG A 101 3.70 -3.29 29.59
C ARG A 101 4.96 -3.42 30.44
N THR A 102 5.31 -2.36 31.14
CA THR A 102 6.06 -2.44 32.38
C THR A 102 7.41 -3.17 32.27
N ALA A 103 8.37 -2.64 31.51
CA ALA A 103 9.77 -3.05 31.67
C ALA A 103 10.69 -1.83 31.69
N LYS A 104 10.72 -1.15 32.83
CA LYS A 104 11.87 -0.35 33.25
C LYS A 104 12.98 -1.31 33.65
N SER A 105 13.80 -1.82 32.73
CA SER A 105 15.09 -2.41 33.10
C SER A 105 15.93 -2.71 31.87
N LEU A 106 17.25 -2.74 32.08
CA LEU A 106 18.40 -3.15 31.24
C LEU A 106 18.16 -4.11 30.05
N LEU A 107 17.07 -4.87 30.04
CA LEU A 107 16.67 -5.73 28.93
C LEU A 107 16.52 -5.00 27.58
N ARG A 108 16.26 -3.69 27.54
CA ARG A 108 16.23 -2.93 26.27
C ARG A 108 17.62 -2.83 25.62
N TYR A 109 18.68 -2.82 26.42
CA TYR A 109 20.07 -2.80 25.93
C TYR A 109 20.55 -4.19 25.52
N LEU A 110 19.98 -5.25 26.10
CA LEU A 110 20.30 -6.65 25.79
C LEU A 110 19.40 -7.23 24.69
N SER A 111 18.23 -6.64 24.45
CA SER A 111 17.41 -6.97 23.28
C SER A 111 18.09 -6.41 22.04
N SER A 112 18.76 -7.32 21.33
CA SER A 112 19.28 -7.18 19.96
C SER A 112 18.56 -6.11 19.14
N PRO A 113 19.26 -5.29 18.35
CA PRO A 113 18.62 -4.28 17.51
C PRO A 113 17.57 -4.97 16.63
N VAL A 114 16.32 -4.61 16.90
CA VAL A 114 15.14 -5.10 16.19
C VAL A 114 15.22 -4.57 14.77
N GLN A 115 15.57 -5.45 13.83
CA GLN A 115 15.65 -5.25 12.37
C GLN A 115 16.62 -4.13 11.93
N PRO A 116 17.28 -4.25 10.76
CA PRO A 116 17.92 -3.09 10.16
C PRO A 116 16.84 -2.02 9.98
N ARG A 117 16.96 -0.90 10.70
CA ARG A 117 16.18 0.30 10.39
C ARG A 117 16.36 0.54 8.91
N SER A 118 15.25 0.59 8.18
CA SER A 118 15.33 0.89 6.76
C SER A 118 16.00 2.25 6.56
N GLU A 119 16.73 2.45 5.46
CA GLU A 119 17.42 3.71 5.23
C GLU A 119 16.47 4.93 5.31
N TYR A 120 15.22 4.75 4.89
CA TYR A 120 14.19 5.78 4.99
C TYR A 120 13.74 6.06 6.44
N ASP A 121 13.71 5.06 7.34
CA ASP A 121 13.41 5.29 8.77
C ASP A 121 14.44 6.23 9.40
N THR A 122 15.71 6.11 9.00
CA THR A 122 16.78 6.97 9.52
C THR A 122 16.63 8.40 9.02
N ILE A 123 16.30 8.58 7.73
CA ILE A 123 16.02 9.89 7.15
C ILE A 123 14.84 10.54 7.87
N VAL A 124 13.78 9.78 8.09
CA VAL A 124 12.56 10.23 8.77
C VAL A 124 12.82 10.61 10.22
N GLU A 125 13.59 9.81 10.97
CA GLU A 125 13.88 10.09 12.37
C GLU A 125 14.79 11.32 12.56
N SER A 126 15.58 11.66 11.54
CA SER A 126 16.37 12.90 11.53
C SER A 126 15.52 14.17 11.35
N LEU A 127 14.25 14.03 10.95
CA LEU A 127 13.33 15.15 10.81
C LEU A 127 12.78 15.59 12.16
N SER A 128 12.66 16.90 12.34
CA SER A 128 12.04 17.48 13.54
C SER A 128 10.58 17.03 13.65
N ALA A 129 10.15 16.70 14.87
CA ALA A 129 8.81 16.19 15.14
C ALA A 129 7.68 17.12 14.62
N SER A 130 7.89 18.44 14.65
CA SER A 130 6.91 19.42 14.14
C SER A 130 6.65 19.33 12.63
N ARG A 131 7.57 18.71 11.86
CA ARG A 131 7.44 18.55 10.40
C ARG A 131 6.78 17.23 10.01
N ARG A 132 6.65 16.29 10.95
CA ARG A 132 6.15 14.93 10.72
C ARG A 132 4.66 14.87 11.03
N HIS A 133 3.87 14.38 10.08
CA HIS A 133 2.42 14.26 10.23
C HIS A 133 1.96 12.86 9.82
N ASP A 134 0.99 12.29 10.55
CA ASP A 134 0.40 10.98 10.22
C ASP A 134 -0.45 11.09 8.95
N LEU A 135 -0.22 10.19 8.00
CA LEU A 135 -0.93 10.17 6.71
C LEU A 135 -2.25 9.42 6.80
N ALA A 136 -2.29 8.31 7.54
CA ALA A 136 -3.46 7.46 7.72
C ALA A 136 -4.76 8.20 8.05
N PRO A 137 -4.84 9.17 9.00
CA PRO A 137 -6.09 9.87 9.28
C PRO A 137 -6.60 10.72 8.11
N HIS A 138 -5.69 11.25 7.29
CA HIS A 138 -6.05 12.04 6.11
C HIS A 138 -6.61 11.13 5.02
N VAL A 139 -5.95 10.01 4.75
CA VAL A 139 -6.41 9.03 3.75
C VAL A 139 -7.70 8.34 4.20
N ALA A 140 -7.85 8.04 5.49
CA ALA A 140 -9.06 7.44 6.04
C ALA A 140 -10.30 8.33 5.84
N LYS A 141 -10.16 9.66 5.97
CA LYS A 141 -11.25 10.62 5.68
C LYS A 141 -11.68 10.54 4.21
N LEU A 142 -10.73 10.43 3.29
CA LEU A 142 -11.01 10.28 1.86
C LEU A 142 -11.69 8.93 1.58
N ARG A 143 -11.15 7.84 2.14
CA ARG A 143 -11.68 6.47 1.96
C ARG A 143 -13.05 6.25 2.57
N ALA A 144 -13.44 7.03 3.58
CA ALA A 144 -14.76 6.96 4.18
C ALA A 144 -15.86 7.39 3.20
N ILE A 145 -15.57 8.37 2.33
CA ILE A 145 -16.51 8.87 1.33
C ILE A 145 -16.28 8.10 0.02
N LYS A 146 -17.25 7.24 -0.33
CA LYS A 146 -17.17 6.38 -1.52
C LYS A 146 -17.64 7.11 -2.77
N SER A 147 -16.81 7.10 -3.81
CA SER A 147 -17.21 7.59 -5.14
C SER A 147 -18.22 6.66 -5.81
N GLU A 148 -18.98 7.15 -6.80
CA GLU A 148 -19.92 6.32 -7.58
C GLU A 148 -19.24 5.10 -8.22
N ARG A 149 -18.02 5.30 -8.76
CA ARG A 149 -17.21 4.22 -9.34
C ARG A 149 -16.88 3.15 -8.29
N GLU A 150 -16.56 3.55 -7.07
CA GLU A 150 -16.24 2.61 -5.98
C GLU A 150 -17.49 1.87 -5.48
N GLN A 151 -18.66 2.52 -5.49
CA GLN A 151 -19.93 1.89 -5.14
C GLN A 151 -20.40 0.87 -6.20
N GLN A 152 -20.08 1.13 -7.47
CA GLN A 152 -20.38 0.22 -8.58
C GLN A 152 -19.50 -1.03 -8.57
N VAL A 153 -18.29 -0.97 -7.97
CA VAL A 153 -17.47 -2.17 -7.77
C VAL A 153 -18.25 -3.11 -6.86
N PRO A 154 -18.68 -4.28 -7.35
CA PRO A 154 -19.46 -5.20 -6.54
C PRO A 154 -18.59 -5.63 -5.36
N THR A 155 -18.97 -5.21 -4.15
CA THR A 155 -18.44 -5.87 -2.96
C THR A 155 -18.91 -7.32 -3.07
N PRO A 156 -18.02 -8.34 -2.92
CA PRO A 156 -18.46 -9.72 -2.98
C PRO A 156 -19.64 -9.86 -2.03
N PRO A 157 -20.80 -10.33 -2.52
CA PRO A 157 -22.06 -10.06 -1.87
C PRO A 157 -22.03 -10.58 -0.44
N LEU A 158 -22.54 -9.79 0.51
CA LEU A 158 -22.75 -10.21 1.90
C LEU A 158 -23.52 -11.54 1.99
N ALA A 159 -24.28 -11.89 0.94
CA ALA A 159 -24.90 -13.20 0.75
C ALA A 159 -23.91 -14.37 0.77
N MET A 160 -22.72 -14.26 0.14
CA MET A 160 -21.67 -15.29 0.20
C MET A 160 -21.07 -15.45 1.60
N ARG A 161 -21.04 -14.37 2.39
CA ARG A 161 -20.61 -14.40 3.80
C ARG A 161 -21.61 -15.13 4.71
N SER A 162 -22.91 -15.03 4.43
CA SER A 162 -23.94 -15.75 5.19
C SER A 162 -24.04 -17.23 4.79
N PHE A 163 -23.76 -17.55 3.52
CA PHE A 163 -23.77 -18.93 3.01
C PHE A 163 -22.64 -19.78 3.61
N ALA A 164 -21.44 -19.22 3.77
CA ALA A 164 -20.30 -19.93 4.35
C ALA A 164 -20.49 -20.29 5.85
N ASN A 165 -21.32 -19.54 6.58
CA ASN A 165 -21.66 -19.84 7.98
C ASN A 165 -22.91 -20.72 8.14
N ARG A 166 -23.55 -21.15 7.04
CA ARG A 166 -24.73 -22.03 7.03
C ARG A 166 -24.43 -23.35 6.30
N VAL A 167 -23.22 -23.88 6.45
CA VAL A 167 -22.93 -25.28 6.10
C VAL A 167 -22.38 -25.96 7.35
N LYS A 168 -23.29 -26.42 8.22
CA LYS A 168 -22.99 -27.56 9.10
C LYS A 168 -23.14 -28.84 8.27
N PRO A 169 -22.26 -29.84 8.47
CA PRO A 169 -22.37 -31.09 7.75
C PRO A 169 -23.52 -31.87 8.38
N ASN A 170 -24.61 -32.04 7.66
CA ASN A 170 -25.51 -33.18 7.82
C ASN A 170 -26.22 -33.34 6.48
N GLY A 171 -26.07 -34.54 5.91
CA GLY A 171 -26.36 -34.85 4.52
C GLY A 171 -27.78 -34.51 4.10
N PHE A 172 -27.98 -34.34 2.79
CA PHE A 172 -28.90 -35.14 1.99
C PHE A 172 -28.90 -34.64 0.53
N ASN A 173 -28.75 -35.62 -0.37
CA ASN A 173 -29.05 -35.68 -1.81
C ASN A 173 -28.93 -34.45 -2.73
N LEU A 174 -27.96 -34.57 -3.65
CA LEU A 174 -27.95 -33.91 -4.95
C LEU A 174 -29.22 -34.26 -5.74
N HIS A 175 -30.00 -33.24 -6.11
CA HIS A 175 -30.88 -33.32 -7.27
C HIS A 175 -30.40 -32.27 -8.28
N THR A 176 -29.80 -32.77 -9.35
CA THR A 176 -29.34 -32.04 -10.52
C THR A 176 -30.53 -31.57 -11.35
N LYS A 177 -31.04 -30.36 -11.11
CA LYS A 177 -31.77 -29.54 -12.09
C LYS A 177 -31.48 -28.07 -11.78
N ASP A 178 -31.44 -27.26 -12.83
CA ASP A 178 -31.19 -25.81 -12.84
C ASP A 178 -29.73 -25.39 -13.12
N LEU A 179 -29.13 -26.06 -14.12
CA LEU A 179 -28.25 -25.39 -15.07
C LEU A 179 -29.13 -24.80 -16.16
N GLU A 180 -29.54 -23.53 -16.04
CA GLU A 180 -29.90 -22.73 -17.21
C GLU A 180 -29.94 -21.23 -16.85
N ARG A 181 -29.18 -20.44 -17.63
CA ARG A 181 -29.19 -18.96 -17.75
C ARG A 181 -28.44 -18.27 -16.60
N VAL A 182 -27.38 -17.50 -16.84
CA VAL A 182 -27.37 -16.25 -17.62
C VAL A 182 -25.94 -15.89 -18.07
N CYS A 183 -25.93 -15.21 -19.22
CA CYS A 183 -24.87 -14.70 -20.09
C CYS A 183 -23.61 -14.09 -19.46
N SER A 184 -22.52 -14.26 -20.21
CA SER A 184 -21.30 -13.47 -20.20
C SER A 184 -21.56 -12.00 -20.62
N ILE A 185 -21.13 -11.04 -19.79
CA ILE A 185 -20.14 -9.99 -20.10
C ILE A 185 -19.33 -9.79 -18.82
#